data_AF-A0A4Q0ZEA8-F1
#
_entry.id   AF-A0A4Q0ZEA8-F1
#
_cell.length_a   1.000
_cell.length_b   1.000
_cell.length_c   1.000
_cell.angle_alpha   90.00
_cell.angle_beta   90.00
_cell.angle_gamma   90.00
#
_symmetry.space_group_name_H-M   'P 1'
#
loop_
_entity.id
_entity.type
_entity.pdbx_description
1 polymer ?
#
loop_
_entity_poly.entity_id
_entity_poly.type
_entity_poly.pdbx_seq_one_letter_code
_entity_poly.pdbx_strand_id
1 'polypeptide(L)'
;MKKSISLLEIIIVIVLLSLLYIILIPNNKINKLDEITNRLSLYLSYVRLKALIDNKYNDENVLWHKKRWTIKFFRCRESEGGIYFSIYSDKNLTGHPSIEDSLKDPLTNKNIYSSNFCKENIKNSKYVLLTKSFDIVDVNISCNETTSLGQLSFGANGKIFSKLSNYENESTEYEITDLCKIKLISKDNESKEIIIYPKSGFSEVENNK
;
A
#
# COMPACT_ATOMS: atom_id res chain seq x y z
N MET A 1 -57.62 -21.01 -29.33
CA MET A 1 -57.66 -21.69 -28.01
C MET A 1 -56.78 -20.91 -27.04
N LYS A 2 -57.35 -20.32 -25.97
CA LYS A 2 -56.53 -19.71 -24.91
C LYS A 2 -55.87 -20.85 -24.12
N LYS A 3 -54.55 -21.01 -24.23
CA LYS A 3 -53.80 -21.95 -23.39
C LYS A 3 -53.76 -21.37 -21.98
N SER A 4 -54.53 -21.94 -21.07
CA SER A 4 -54.43 -21.61 -19.64
C SER A 4 -53.15 -22.23 -19.12
N ILE A 5 -52.29 -21.41 -18.52
CA ILE A 5 -51.14 -21.88 -17.75
C ILE A 5 -51.65 -22.51 -16.46
N SER A 6 -51.13 -23.67 -16.10
CA SER A 6 -51.47 -24.35 -14.85
C SER A 6 -50.76 -23.70 -13.67
N LEU A 7 -51.41 -23.66 -12.51
CA LEU A 7 -50.80 -23.18 -11.26
C LEU A 7 -49.53 -23.97 -10.91
N LEU A 8 -49.47 -25.26 -11.30
CA LEU A 8 -48.30 -26.12 -11.14
C LEU A 8 -47.13 -25.72 -12.05
N GLU A 9 -47.41 -25.31 -13.29
CA GLU A 9 -46.35 -24.84 -14.21
C GLU A 9 -45.71 -23.56 -13.67
N ILE A 10 -46.50 -22.66 -13.10
CA ILE A 10 -45.98 -21.43 -12.46
C ILE A 10 -45.03 -21.79 -11.31
N ILE A 11 -45.41 -22.74 -10.46
CA ILE A 11 -44.56 -23.19 -9.34
C ILE A 11 -43.24 -23.76 -9.87
N ILE A 12 -43.28 -24.62 -10.88
CA ILE A 12 -42.09 -25.24 -11.47
C ILE A 12 -41.17 -24.17 -12.08
N VAL A 13 -41.72 -23.19 -12.79
CA VAL A 13 -40.94 -22.10 -13.39
C VAL A 13 -40.27 -21.25 -12.31
N ILE A 14 -40.98 -20.91 -11.23
CA ILE A 14 -40.42 -20.15 -10.11
C ILE A 14 -39.28 -20.91 -9.43
N VAL A 15 -39.45 -22.21 -9.20
CA VAL A 15 -38.40 -23.05 -8.60
C VAL A 15 -37.16 -23.11 -9.48
N LEU A 16 -37.34 -23.30 -10.79
CA LEU A 16 -36.23 -23.32 -11.76
C LEU A 16 -35.48 -21.98 -11.83
N LEU A 17 -36.22 -20.87 -11.87
CA LEU A 17 -35.62 -19.53 -11.86
C LEU A 17 -34.85 -19.25 -10.56
N SER A 18 -35.36 -19.72 -9.42
CA SER A 18 -34.69 -19.56 -8.12
C SER A 18 -33.37 -20.35 -8.05
N LEU A 19 -33.36 -21.57 -8.59
CA LEU A 19 -32.15 -22.40 -8.71
C LEU A 19 -31.11 -21.76 -9.62
N LEU A 20 -31.53 -21.30 -10.80
CA LEU A 20 -30.65 -20.58 -11.74
C LEU A 20 -30.07 -19.32 -11.10
N TYR A 21 -30.87 -18.56 -10.35
CA TYR A 21 -30.41 -17.37 -9.67
C TYR A 21 -29.29 -17.67 -8.66
N ILE A 22 -29.41 -18.74 -7.87
CA ILE A 22 -28.38 -19.14 -6.89
C ILE A 22 -27.06 -19.49 -7.58
N ILE A 23 -27.11 -20.19 -8.71
CA ILE A 23 -25.92 -20.64 -9.44
C ILE A 23 -25.21 -19.45 -10.13
N LEU A 24 -25.97 -18.43 -10.53
CA LEU A 24 -25.45 -17.28 -11.25
C LEU A 24 -24.90 -16.17 -10.34
N ILE A 25 -25.08 -16.24 -9.02
CA ILE A 25 -24.49 -15.24 -8.11
C ILE A 25 -22.96 -15.39 -8.12
N PRO A 26 -22.21 -14.41 -8.64
CA PRO A 26 -20.75 -14.47 -8.63
C PRO A 26 -20.26 -14.44 -7.17
N ASN A 27 -19.39 -15.39 -6.83
CA ASN A 27 -18.76 -15.46 -5.53
C ASN A 27 -17.65 -14.40 -5.45
N ASN A 28 -17.97 -13.22 -4.94
CA ASN A 28 -17.04 -12.10 -4.80
C ASN A 28 -16.07 -12.28 -3.62
N LYS A 29 -15.48 -13.47 -3.45
CA LYS A 29 -14.37 -13.65 -2.50
C LYS A 29 -13.13 -12.98 -3.09
N ILE A 30 -13.02 -11.68 -2.86
CA ILE A 30 -11.81 -10.91 -3.17
C ILE A 30 -10.73 -11.41 -2.21
N ASN A 31 -9.64 -11.91 -2.78
CA ASN A 31 -8.46 -12.24 -1.98
C ASN A 31 -7.88 -10.92 -1.41
N LYS A 32 -7.92 -10.78 -0.09
CA LYS A 32 -7.42 -9.59 0.62
C LYS A 32 -5.94 -9.35 0.35
N LEU A 33 -5.13 -10.42 0.27
CA LEU A 33 -3.71 -10.35 -0.02
C LEU A 33 -3.46 -9.81 -1.43
N ASP A 34 -4.24 -10.25 -2.42
CA ASP A 34 -4.18 -9.71 -3.79
C ASP A 34 -4.61 -8.25 -3.84
N GLU A 35 -5.68 -7.89 -3.13
CA GLU A 35 -6.17 -6.52 -3.08
C GLU A 35 -5.09 -5.57 -2.54
N ILE A 36 -4.49 -5.88 -1.38
CA ILE A 36 -3.45 -5.02 -0.80
C ILE A 36 -2.16 -5.02 -1.61
N THR A 37 -1.77 -6.15 -2.21
CA THR A 37 -0.56 -6.21 -3.06
C THR A 37 -0.72 -5.30 -4.27
N ASN A 38 -1.86 -5.38 -4.96
CA ASN A 38 -2.15 -4.51 -6.10
C ASN A 38 -2.28 -3.04 -5.69
N ARG A 39 -2.92 -2.77 -4.54
CA ARG A 39 -3.04 -1.40 -4.00
C ARG A 39 -1.68 -0.81 -3.65
N LEU A 40 -0.80 -1.59 -3.02
CA LEU A 40 0.53 -1.18 -2.66
C LEU A 40 1.40 -0.94 -3.92
N SER A 41 1.29 -1.80 -4.94
CA SER A 41 1.94 -1.59 -6.24
C SER A 41 1.51 -0.29 -6.91
N LEU A 42 0.20 0.03 -6.88
CA LEU A 42 -0.32 1.32 -7.34
C LEU A 42 0.29 2.49 -6.55
N TYR A 43 0.35 2.38 -5.22
CA TYR A 43 0.92 3.43 -4.37
C TYR A 43 2.43 3.61 -4.58
N LEU A 44 3.19 2.54 -4.81
CA LEU A 44 4.61 2.59 -5.16
C LEU A 44 4.82 3.31 -6.50
N SER A 45 4.01 2.98 -7.50
CA SER A 45 4.02 3.66 -8.80
C SER A 45 3.66 5.15 -8.65
N TYR A 46 2.70 5.46 -7.78
CA TYR A 46 2.25 6.82 -7.56
C TYR A 46 3.27 7.67 -6.78
N VAL A 47 3.88 7.13 -5.72
CA VAL A 47 4.93 7.85 -4.97
C VAL A 47 6.17 8.06 -5.82
N ARG A 48 6.53 7.09 -6.68
CA ARG A 48 7.58 7.24 -7.68
C ARG A 48 7.29 8.41 -8.62
N LEU A 49 6.09 8.44 -9.23
CA LEU A 49 5.69 9.54 -10.11
C LEU A 49 5.71 10.88 -9.36
N LYS A 50 5.21 10.89 -8.12
CA LYS A 50 5.19 12.08 -7.28
C LYS A 50 6.61 12.60 -7.02
N ALA A 51 7.57 11.71 -6.73
CA ALA A 51 8.97 12.08 -6.51
C ALA A 51 9.64 12.68 -7.77
N LEU A 52 9.30 12.16 -8.96
CA LEU A 52 9.82 12.69 -10.23
C LEU A 52 9.32 14.12 -10.51
N ILE A 53 8.06 14.43 -10.16
CA ILE A 53 7.45 15.74 -10.43
C ILE A 53 7.81 16.76 -9.34
N ASP A 54 7.84 16.33 -8.08
CA ASP A 54 8.02 17.18 -6.91
C ASP A 54 9.46 17.08 -6.39
N ASN A 55 10.39 17.68 -7.14
CA ASN A 55 11.81 17.69 -6.79
C ASN A 55 12.05 18.45 -5.49
N LYS A 56 12.64 17.76 -4.50
CA LYS A 56 12.92 18.30 -3.17
C LYS A 56 14.28 18.96 -3.04
N TYR A 57 15.09 18.92 -4.09
CA TYR A 57 16.42 19.53 -4.10
C TYR A 57 16.36 21.01 -3.73
N ASN A 58 17.21 21.43 -2.81
CA ASN A 58 17.37 22.83 -2.44
C ASN A 58 18.81 23.06 -1.97
N ASP A 59 19.57 23.88 -2.70
CA ASP A 59 20.95 24.25 -2.39
C ASP A 59 21.08 25.03 -1.07
N GLU A 60 20.06 25.79 -0.69
CA GLU A 60 20.05 26.58 0.54
C GLU A 60 19.79 25.71 1.79
N ASN A 61 19.28 24.49 1.60
CA ASN A 61 18.94 23.58 2.69
C ASN A 61 19.73 22.27 2.59
N VAL A 62 20.79 22.15 3.37
CA VAL A 62 21.67 20.97 3.38
C VAL A 62 20.92 19.67 3.73
N LEU A 63 19.80 19.77 4.45
CA LEU A 63 18.94 18.65 4.84
C LEU A 63 17.73 18.45 3.91
N TRP A 64 17.76 19.01 2.69
CA TRP A 64 16.67 18.88 1.71
C TRP A 64 16.25 17.42 1.47
N HIS A 65 17.20 16.49 1.52
CA HIS A 65 16.99 15.08 1.23
C HIS A 65 16.03 14.40 2.22
N LYS A 66 15.89 14.92 3.44
CA LYS A 66 14.89 14.45 4.43
C LYS A 66 13.45 14.66 3.96
N LYS A 67 13.23 15.59 3.02
CA LYS A 67 11.90 15.89 2.47
C LYS A 67 11.49 14.95 1.34
N ARG A 68 12.33 13.98 0.94
CA ARG A 68 12.00 13.02 -0.14
C ARG A 68 10.73 12.26 0.18
N TRP A 69 9.96 11.99 -0.88
CA TRP A 69 8.76 11.18 -0.77
C TRP A 69 9.14 9.77 -0.33
N THR A 70 8.55 9.35 0.79
CA THR A 70 8.92 8.13 1.50
C THR A 70 7.69 7.33 1.84
N ILE A 71 7.72 6.03 1.58
CA ILE A 71 6.81 5.05 2.15
C ILE A 71 7.48 4.39 3.35
N LYS A 72 6.79 4.32 4.47
CA LYS A 72 7.30 3.70 5.70
C LYS A 72 6.27 2.79 6.33
N PHE A 73 6.72 1.62 6.75
CA PHE A 73 5.91 0.62 7.45
C PHE A 73 6.14 0.73 8.95
N PHE A 74 5.04 0.71 9.69
CA PHE A 74 5.01 0.96 11.12
C PHE A 74 4.22 -0.13 11.83
N ARG A 75 4.58 -0.36 13.09
CA ARG A 75 3.76 -1.14 14.02
C ARG A 75 2.80 -0.21 14.73
N CYS A 76 1.58 -0.67 14.93
CA CYS A 76 0.65 -0.05 15.86
C CYS A 76 1.21 -0.14 17.28
N ARG A 77 0.69 0.69 18.19
CA ARG A 77 1.03 0.59 19.61
C ARG A 77 0.66 -0.80 20.16
N GLU A 78 1.39 -1.23 21.18
CA GLU A 78 1.27 -2.58 21.76
C GLU A 78 -0.17 -2.96 22.15
N SER A 79 -0.93 -2.01 22.70
CA SER A 79 -2.33 -2.24 23.10
C SER A 79 -3.33 -2.46 21.96
N GLU A 80 -2.98 -2.09 20.72
CA GLU A 80 -3.85 -2.28 19.55
C GLU A 80 -3.37 -3.45 18.68
N GLY A 81 -2.04 -3.59 18.54
CA GLY A 81 -1.43 -4.56 17.64
C GLY A 81 -1.65 -4.25 16.15
N GLY A 82 -0.78 -4.84 15.33
CA GLY A 82 -0.87 -4.77 13.86
C GLY A 82 0.11 -3.82 13.18
N ILE A 83 -0.04 -3.73 11.87
CA ILE A 83 0.86 -3.06 10.94
C ILE A 83 0.06 -2.05 10.11
N TYR A 84 0.68 -0.90 9.85
CA TYR A 84 0.20 0.09 8.92
C TYR A 84 1.37 0.69 8.13
N PHE A 85 1.08 1.45 7.09
CA PHE A 85 2.09 2.27 6.42
C PHE A 85 1.64 3.71 6.25
N SER A 86 2.56 4.59 5.90
CA SER A 86 2.23 5.96 5.50
C SER A 86 3.15 6.39 4.37
N ILE A 87 2.63 7.24 3.49
CA ILE A 87 3.40 7.84 2.39
C ILE A 87 3.42 9.34 2.61
N TYR A 88 4.61 9.93 2.72
CA TYR A 88 4.76 11.32 3.16
C TYR A 88 6.03 11.97 2.62
N SER A 89 6.07 13.29 2.70
CA SER A 89 7.27 14.13 2.50
C SER A 89 7.44 14.96 3.77
N ASP A 90 8.43 14.64 4.59
CA ASP A 90 8.66 15.26 5.90
C ASP A 90 9.05 16.75 5.77
N LYS A 91 8.07 17.66 5.89
CA LYS A 91 8.33 19.10 5.73
C LYS A 91 9.03 19.70 6.94
N ASN A 92 8.78 19.17 8.13
CA ASN A 92 9.29 19.69 9.39
C ASN A 92 10.63 19.07 9.81
N LEU A 93 11.13 18.09 9.03
CA LEU A 93 12.43 17.44 9.21
C LEU A 93 12.56 16.62 10.50
N THR A 94 11.44 16.26 11.13
CA THR A 94 11.42 15.54 12.41
C THR A 94 11.55 14.02 12.28
N GLY A 95 11.48 13.49 11.06
CA GLY A 95 11.47 12.06 10.75
C GLY A 95 10.12 11.37 10.98
N HIS A 96 9.09 12.13 11.39
CA HIS A 96 7.77 11.61 11.73
C HIS A 96 6.71 12.11 10.75
N PRO A 97 5.93 11.21 10.12
CA PRO A 97 4.84 11.63 9.24
C PRO A 97 3.76 12.37 10.00
N SER A 98 3.23 13.43 9.40
CA SER A 98 2.00 14.09 9.80
C SER A 98 0.90 13.85 8.76
N ILE A 99 -0.35 14.17 9.11
CA ILE A 99 -1.48 14.08 8.16
C ILE A 99 -1.26 15.06 7.01
N GLU A 100 -0.75 16.25 7.31
CA GLU A 100 -0.52 17.37 6.40
C GLU A 100 0.62 17.11 5.42
N ASP A 101 1.54 16.20 5.79
CA ASP A 101 2.66 15.76 4.97
C ASP A 101 2.36 14.52 4.14
N SER A 102 1.22 13.89 4.40
CA SER A 102 0.85 12.65 3.74
C SER A 102 0.36 12.85 2.32
N LEU A 103 0.67 11.87 1.47
CA LEU A 103 0.14 11.79 0.13
C LEU A 103 -1.34 11.38 0.18
N LYS A 104 -2.17 11.92 -0.72
CA LYS A 104 -3.57 11.51 -0.83
C LYS A 104 -3.72 10.37 -1.82
N ASP A 105 -4.50 9.36 -1.46
CA ASP A 105 -4.91 8.26 -2.32
C ASP A 105 -5.60 8.81 -3.58
N PRO A 106 -5.09 8.55 -4.79
CA PRO A 106 -5.62 9.12 -6.01
C PRO A 106 -7.04 8.65 -6.33
N LEU A 107 -7.50 7.53 -5.75
CA LEU A 107 -8.83 6.97 -6.01
C LEU A 107 -9.87 7.46 -5.00
N THR A 108 -9.47 7.69 -3.75
CA THR A 108 -10.40 8.04 -2.66
C THR A 108 -10.24 9.47 -2.14
N ASN A 109 -9.18 10.17 -2.55
CA ASN A 109 -8.77 11.48 -2.06
C ASN A 109 -8.57 11.54 -0.53
N LYS A 110 -8.39 10.38 0.11
CA LYS A 110 -8.10 10.26 1.55
C LYS A 110 -6.61 10.20 1.79
N ASN A 111 -6.16 10.64 2.95
CA ASN A 111 -4.74 10.63 3.31
C ASN A 111 -4.21 9.20 3.43
N ILE A 112 -3.05 8.91 2.82
CA ILE A 112 -2.30 7.66 2.99
C ILE A 112 -1.47 7.78 4.27
N TYR A 113 -2.18 7.81 5.39
CA TYR A 113 -1.61 8.02 6.71
C TYR A 113 -2.44 7.33 7.78
N SER A 114 -1.77 6.83 8.82
CA SER A 114 -2.41 6.47 10.09
C SER A 114 -1.51 6.89 11.24
N SER A 115 -2.11 7.14 12.40
CA SER A 115 -1.37 7.20 13.66
C SER A 115 -1.08 5.79 14.17
N ASN A 116 -0.22 5.68 15.18
CA ASN A 116 0.07 4.44 15.89
C ASN A 116 -1.14 3.83 16.63
N PHE A 117 -2.26 4.55 16.75
CA PHE A 117 -3.53 4.01 17.25
C PHE A 117 -4.22 3.10 16.24
N CYS A 118 -3.84 3.17 14.95
CA CYS A 118 -4.38 2.32 13.89
C CYS A 118 -5.91 2.28 13.86
N LYS A 119 -6.54 3.45 13.99
CA LYS A 119 -8.00 3.60 13.96
C LYS A 119 -8.44 4.14 12.62
N GLU A 120 -9.43 3.49 12.04
CA GLU A 120 -10.11 4.00 10.86
C GLU A 120 -10.74 5.36 11.15
N ASN A 121 -10.73 6.23 10.15
CA ASN A 121 -11.42 7.51 10.21
C ASN A 121 -11.82 7.96 8.81
N ILE A 122 -12.59 9.05 8.74
CA ILE A 122 -13.14 9.52 7.48
C ILE A 122 -12.09 10.19 6.58
N LYS A 123 -11.03 10.76 7.18
CA LYS A 123 -10.00 11.54 6.49
C LYS A 123 -8.91 10.66 5.86
N ASN A 124 -8.65 9.50 6.47
CA ASN A 124 -7.54 8.62 6.12
C ASN A 124 -8.03 7.37 5.38
N SER A 125 -7.21 6.88 4.46
CA SER A 125 -7.53 5.69 3.68
C SER A 125 -7.46 4.46 4.56
N LYS A 126 -8.53 3.65 4.64
CA LYS A 126 -8.51 2.38 5.39
C LYS A 126 -7.41 1.43 4.89
N TYR A 127 -7.05 1.55 3.62
CA TYR A 127 -6.08 0.68 2.96
C TYR A 127 -4.65 0.81 3.49
N VAL A 128 -4.39 1.78 4.36
CA VAL A 128 -3.10 1.89 5.07
C VAL A 128 -2.98 0.90 6.23
N LEU A 129 -4.09 0.37 6.73
CA LEU A 129 -4.15 -0.52 7.89
C LEU A 129 -4.01 -1.98 7.43
N LEU A 130 -2.78 -2.43 7.22
CA LEU A 130 -2.46 -3.74 6.66
C LEU A 130 -3.07 -4.89 7.48
N THR A 131 -2.87 -4.90 8.79
CA THR A 131 -3.40 -5.97 9.64
C THR A 131 -4.92 -5.90 9.77
N LYS A 132 -5.48 -4.71 10.05
CA LYS A 132 -6.92 -4.57 10.33
C LYS A 132 -7.79 -4.73 9.09
N SER A 133 -7.34 -4.30 7.92
CA SER A 133 -8.12 -4.39 6.68
C SER A 133 -7.83 -5.66 5.88
N PHE A 134 -6.62 -6.22 5.96
CA PHE A 134 -6.14 -7.25 5.05
C PHE A 134 -5.52 -8.48 5.73
N ASP A 135 -5.59 -8.58 7.05
CA ASP A 135 -5.06 -9.72 7.81
C ASP A 135 -3.55 -9.98 7.58
N ILE A 136 -2.79 -8.93 7.25
CA ILE A 136 -1.33 -8.99 7.13
C ILE A 136 -0.70 -9.04 8.52
N VAL A 137 0.13 -10.05 8.75
CA VAL A 137 0.84 -10.27 10.03
C VAL A 137 2.27 -9.76 10.00
N ASP A 138 2.90 -9.72 8.82
CA ASP A 138 4.27 -9.25 8.68
C ASP A 138 4.56 -8.63 7.32
N VAL A 139 5.55 -7.73 7.30
CA VAL A 139 6.08 -7.08 6.10
C VAL A 139 7.60 -7.16 6.16
N ASN A 140 8.19 -7.87 5.21
CA ASN A 140 9.64 -8.01 5.10
C ASN A 140 10.14 -7.25 3.87
N ILE A 141 11.13 -6.38 4.04
CA ILE A 141 11.74 -5.59 2.97
C ILE A 141 13.22 -5.99 2.87
N SER A 142 13.62 -6.55 1.73
CA SER A 142 14.98 -7.10 1.57
C SER A 142 16.09 -6.06 1.67
N CYS A 143 15.78 -4.80 1.33
CA CYS A 143 16.71 -3.68 1.38
C CYS A 143 16.51 -2.80 2.62
N ASN A 144 15.93 -3.33 3.71
CA ASN A 144 15.71 -2.55 4.93
C ASN A 144 17.00 -2.33 5.72
N GLU A 145 17.38 -1.07 5.93
CA GLU A 145 18.51 -0.67 6.79
C GLU A 145 18.06 0.08 8.06
N THR A 146 16.80 -0.12 8.46
CA THR A 146 16.21 0.47 9.66
C THR A 146 15.94 -0.58 10.72
N THR A 147 15.77 -0.14 11.97
CA THR A 147 15.28 -0.97 13.08
C THR A 147 13.76 -1.17 13.05
N SER A 148 13.06 -0.53 12.09
CA SER A 148 11.61 -0.64 11.91
C SER A 148 11.24 -1.73 10.90
N LEU A 149 9.95 -1.88 10.57
CA LEU A 149 9.49 -2.79 9.51
C LEU A 149 10.05 -2.43 8.13
N GLY A 150 10.50 -1.18 7.96
CA GLY A 150 11.26 -0.72 6.83
C GLY A 150 10.65 0.51 6.16
N GLN A 151 11.44 1.12 5.30
CA GLN A 151 11.06 2.31 4.55
C GLN A 151 11.75 2.33 3.20
N LEU A 152 11.19 3.11 2.28
CA LEU A 152 11.75 3.37 0.96
C LEU A 152 11.50 4.82 0.59
N SER A 153 12.57 5.51 0.22
CA SER A 153 12.51 6.91 -0.20
C SER A 153 12.83 7.03 -1.69
N PHE A 154 12.10 7.89 -2.38
CA PHE A 154 12.19 8.06 -3.83
C PHE A 154 12.81 9.42 -4.17
N GLY A 155 13.86 9.39 -4.99
CA GLY A 155 14.51 10.58 -5.53
C GLY A 155 13.88 11.04 -6.85
N ALA A 156 14.00 12.34 -7.14
CA ALA A 156 13.54 12.93 -8.40
C ALA A 156 14.32 12.46 -9.64
N ASN A 157 15.48 11.82 -9.43
CA ASN A 157 16.30 11.18 -10.45
C ASN A 157 15.95 9.70 -10.69
N GLY A 158 14.89 9.18 -10.08
CA GLY A 158 14.46 7.79 -10.19
C GLY A 158 15.20 6.81 -9.28
N LYS A 159 16.24 7.26 -8.56
CA LYS A 159 16.93 6.44 -7.55
C LYS A 159 16.05 6.24 -6.33
N ILE A 160 16.25 5.10 -5.66
CA ILE A 160 15.57 4.76 -4.41
C ILE A 160 16.58 4.58 -3.28
N PHE A 161 16.13 4.82 -2.05
CA PHE A 161 16.95 4.77 -0.85
C PHE A 161 16.27 3.95 0.24
N SER A 162 17.04 3.17 1.00
CA SER A 162 16.53 2.32 2.09
C SER A 162 16.14 3.13 3.33
N LYS A 163 16.65 4.36 3.46
CA LYS A 163 16.26 5.33 4.48
C LYS A 163 16.59 6.77 4.12
N LEU A 164 16.01 7.69 4.88
CA LEU A 164 16.42 9.10 4.92
C LEU A 164 17.59 9.25 5.89
N SER A 165 18.69 9.90 5.46
CA SER A 165 19.75 10.33 6.37
C SER A 165 19.27 11.47 7.28
N ASN A 166 19.91 11.59 8.45
CA ASN A 166 19.73 12.71 9.36
C ASN A 166 20.89 13.71 9.33
N TYR A 167 21.94 13.42 8.57
CA TYR A 167 23.18 14.19 8.57
C TYR A 167 23.34 15.02 7.30
N GLU A 168 24.10 16.10 7.43
CA GLU A 168 24.45 16.95 6.31
C GLU A 168 25.31 16.20 5.28
N ASN A 169 25.17 16.55 4.00
CA ASN A 169 25.92 15.96 2.87
C ASN A 169 25.71 14.44 2.63
N GLU A 170 24.87 13.77 3.42
CA GLU A 170 24.51 12.36 3.23
C GLU A 170 23.29 12.17 2.31
N SER A 171 23.14 13.04 1.31
CA SER A 171 21.97 13.00 0.43
C SER A 171 21.93 11.74 -0.45
N THR A 172 23.06 11.12 -0.74
CA THR A 172 23.15 9.88 -1.51
C THR A 172 23.37 8.64 -0.64
N GLU A 173 23.47 8.84 0.67
CA GLU A 173 23.65 7.74 1.61
C GLU A 173 22.40 6.84 1.56
N TYR A 174 22.61 5.53 1.71
CA TYR A 174 21.55 4.53 1.69
C TYR A 174 20.88 4.34 0.33
N GLU A 175 21.55 4.72 -0.77
CA GLU A 175 21.11 4.39 -2.13
C GLU A 175 21.08 2.87 -2.30
N ILE A 176 19.95 2.35 -2.76
CA ILE A 176 19.82 0.91 -3.02
C ILE A 176 20.40 0.64 -4.41
N THR A 177 21.36 -0.29 -4.48
CA THR A 177 22.01 -0.70 -5.75
C THR A 177 21.49 -2.02 -6.30
N ASP A 178 20.95 -2.87 -5.42
CA ASP A 178 20.43 -4.20 -5.75
C ASP A 178 18.90 -4.23 -5.82
N LEU A 179 18.34 -5.34 -6.31
CA LEU A 179 16.89 -5.53 -6.35
C LEU A 179 16.32 -5.54 -4.92
N CYS A 180 15.32 -4.69 -4.68
CA CYS A 180 14.59 -4.70 -3.42
C CYS A 180 13.25 -5.42 -3.56
N LYS A 181 12.90 -6.23 -2.58
CA LYS A 181 11.65 -6.99 -2.52
C LYS A 181 10.87 -6.59 -1.28
N ILE A 182 9.59 -6.25 -1.45
CA ILE A 182 8.62 -6.11 -0.35
C ILE A 182 7.76 -7.36 -0.32
N LYS A 183 7.85 -8.14 0.74
CA LYS A 183 7.05 -9.34 0.98
C LYS A 183 5.97 -9.06 2.01
N LEU A 184 4.71 -9.25 1.62
CA LEU A 184 3.55 -9.19 2.51
C LEU A 184 3.19 -10.62 2.93
N ILE A 185 3.00 -10.86 4.22
CA ILE A 185 2.66 -12.18 4.77
C ILE A 185 1.28 -12.09 5.44
N SER A 186 0.34 -12.93 5.01
CA SER A 186 -1.01 -13.01 5.57
C SER A 186 -1.04 -13.90 6.81
N LYS A 187 -2.13 -13.80 7.58
CA LYS A 187 -2.39 -14.66 8.74
C LYS A 187 -2.46 -16.16 8.38
N ASP A 188 -2.85 -16.48 7.16
CA ASP A 188 -2.92 -17.85 6.64
C ASP A 188 -1.55 -18.35 6.13
N ASN A 189 -0.47 -17.59 6.38
CA ASN A 189 0.90 -17.87 5.94
C ASN A 189 1.08 -17.87 4.41
N GLU A 190 0.12 -17.28 3.68
CA GLU A 190 0.30 -16.94 2.26
C GLU A 190 1.15 -15.68 2.15
N SER A 191 1.89 -15.55 1.05
CA SER A 191 2.71 -14.36 0.83
C SER A 191 2.75 -13.92 -0.63
N LYS A 192 2.90 -12.61 -0.83
CA LYS A 192 3.14 -12.00 -2.12
C LYS A 192 4.27 -11.00 -2.05
N GLU A 193 5.01 -10.91 -3.15
CA GLU A 193 6.20 -10.06 -3.26
C GLU A 193 5.99 -8.98 -4.31
N ILE A 194 6.52 -7.80 -4.03
CA ILE A 194 6.63 -6.69 -4.97
C ILE A 194 8.11 -6.41 -5.16
N ILE A 195 8.59 -6.50 -6.40
CA ILE A 195 9.97 -6.24 -6.77
C ILE A 195 10.11 -4.76 -7.13
N ILE A 196 11.18 -4.12 -6.68
CA ILE A 196 11.49 -2.71 -6.92
C ILE A 196 12.90 -2.60 -7.50
N TYR A 197 13.00 -1.89 -8.62
CA TYR A 197 14.23 -1.74 -9.37
C TYR A 197 15.00 -0.48 -8.93
N PRO A 198 16.28 -0.62 -8.52
CA PRO A 198 17.05 0.42 -7.82
C PRO A 198 17.25 1.72 -8.60
N LYS A 199 17.51 1.63 -9.91
CA LYS A 199 17.88 2.79 -10.75
C LYS A 199 16.69 3.56 -11.31
N SER A 200 15.49 2.98 -11.26
CA SER A 200 14.29 3.58 -11.88
C SER A 200 13.14 3.78 -10.88
N GLY A 201 13.18 3.11 -9.74
CA GLY A 201 12.08 3.02 -8.78
C GLY A 201 10.84 2.33 -9.34
N PHE A 202 10.95 1.69 -10.51
CA PHE A 202 9.87 0.89 -11.10
C PHE A 202 9.57 -0.29 -10.18
N SER A 203 8.28 -0.63 -10.05
CA SER A 203 7.83 -1.72 -9.21
C SER A 203 6.87 -2.63 -9.96
N GLU A 204 6.99 -3.93 -9.74
CA GLU A 204 6.07 -4.93 -10.29
C GLU A 204 5.72 -6.00 -9.25
N VAL A 205 4.53 -6.56 -9.36
CA VAL A 205 4.11 -7.68 -8.51
C VAL A 205 4.72 -8.97 -9.05
N GLU A 206 5.40 -9.74 -8.19
CA GLU A 206 5.95 -11.03 -8.57
C GLU A 206 4.80 -12.03 -8.78
N ASN A 207 4.59 -12.42 -10.03
CA ASN A 207 3.62 -13.44 -10.38
C ASN A 207 4.31 -14.80 -10.37
N ASN A 208 4.26 -15.49 -9.23
CA ASN A 208 4.64 -16.90 -9.18
C ASN A 208 3.63 -17.69 -10.02
N LYS A 209 4.07 -18.19 -11.17
CA LYS A 209 3.32 -19.15 -12.01
C LYS A 209 3.31 -20.53 -11.38
#